data_AF-A0A2H9LDZ8-F1
#
_entry.id   AF-A0A2H9LDZ8-F1
#
_cell.length_a   1.000
_cell.length_b   1.000
_cell.length_c   1.000
_cell.angle_alpha   90.00
_cell.angle_beta   90.00
_cell.angle_gamma   90.00
#
_symmetry.space_group_name_H-M   'P 1'
#
loop_
_entity.id
_entity.type
_entity.pdbx_description
1 polymer ?
#
loop_
_entity_poly.entity_id
_entity_poly.type
_entity_poly.pdbx_seq_one_letter_code
_entity_poly.pdbx_strand_id
1 'polypeptide(L)' 'MMPLMLDIVLGTPKGDIWLALLLFLAVVTFAWAKGKLGDAYTAIAFVLILGLVFISHTEFVWVVVGVWLLKEYGLKMFKV' A
#
# COMPACT_ATOMS: atom_id res chain seq x y z
N MET A 1 15.50 20.67 -8.42
CA MET A 1 14.97 19.42 -9.02
C MET A 1 15.01 18.38 -7.91
N MET A 2 13.86 18.03 -7.32
CA MET A 2 13.81 16.98 -6.29
C MET A 2 14.11 15.62 -6.94
N PRO A 3 15.00 14.80 -6.37
CA PRO A 3 15.19 13.45 -6.86
C PRO A 3 13.91 12.66 -6.57
N LEU A 4 13.21 12.23 -7.62
CA LEU A 4 12.21 11.17 -7.51
C LEU A 4 12.93 9.95 -6.92
N MET A 5 12.67 9.65 -5.63
CA MET A 5 13.15 8.46 -4.94
C MET A 5 12.49 7.19 -5.52
N LEU A 6 12.83 6.86 -6.76
CA LEU A 6 12.48 5.60 -7.39
C LEU A 6 13.74 4.95 -7.99
N ASP A 7 14.87 5.01 -7.27
CA ASP A 7 15.95 4.02 -7.44
C ASP A 7 15.55 2.69 -6.76
N ILE A 8 14.33 2.21 -7.02
CA ILE A 8 13.98 0.82 -6.73
C ILE A 8 14.68 0.00 -7.81
N VAL A 9 15.91 -0.42 -7.52
CA VAL A 9 16.66 -1.34 -8.37
C VAL A 9 15.99 -2.71 -8.28
N LEU A 10 15.11 -3.00 -9.25
CA LEU A 10 14.46 -4.29 -9.42
C LEU A 10 15.52 -5.39 -9.62
N GLY A 11 15.32 -6.56 -9.03
CA GLY A 11 16.31 -7.63 -9.02
C GLY A 11 17.33 -7.54 -7.87
N THR A 12 17.15 -6.58 -6.95
CA THR A 12 17.79 -6.62 -5.64
C THR A 12 16.78 -7.05 -4.57
N PRO A 13 17.19 -7.79 -3.52
CA PRO A 13 16.26 -8.26 -2.49
C PRO A 13 15.44 -7.12 -1.84
N LYS A 14 16.05 -5.94 -1.69
CA LYS A 14 15.38 -4.76 -1.14
C LYS A 14 14.31 -4.20 -2.08
N GLY A 15 14.60 -4.13 -3.38
CA GLY A 15 13.65 -3.66 -4.39
C GLY A 15 12.47 -4.61 -4.58
N ASP A 16 12.74 -5.92 -4.56
CA ASP A 16 11.72 -6.95 -4.75
C ASP A 16 10.75 -7.01 -3.54
N ILE A 17 11.26 -6.85 -2.32
CA ILE A 17 10.42 -6.72 -1.11
C ILE A 17 9.52 -5.47 -1.21
N TRP A 18 10.07 -4.36 -1.70
CA TRP A 18 9.31 -3.13 -1.88
C TRP A 18 8.19 -3.31 -2.89
N LEU A 19 8.49 -3.91 -4.04
CA LEU A 19 7.51 -4.22 -5.07
C LEU A 19 6.39 -5.13 -4.53
N ALA A 20 6.76 -6.17 -3.78
CA ALA A 20 5.80 -7.09 -3.16
C ALA A 20 4.87 -6.37 -2.17
N LEU A 21 5.40 -5.46 -1.34
CA LEU A 21 4.61 -4.64 -0.42
C LEU A 21 3.66 -3.70 -1.16
N LEU A 22 4.13 -3.05 -2.23
CA LEU A 22 3.29 -2.13 -3.01
C LEU A 22 2.16 -2.89 -3.72
N LEU A 23 2.45 -4.07 -4.29
CA LEU A 23 1.43 -4.94 -4.88
C LEU A 23 0.42 -5.43 -3.85
N PHE A 24 0.89 -5.85 -2.67
CA PHE A 24 0.02 -6.28 -1.58
C PHE A 24 -0.95 -5.16 -1.17
N LEU A 25 -0.43 -3.94 -0.96
CA LEU A 25 -1.26 -2.78 -0.63
C LEU A 25 -2.24 -2.44 -1.74
N ALA A 26 -1.83 -2.48 -3.01
CA ALA A 26 -2.72 -2.22 -4.13
C ALA A 26 -3.90 -3.21 -4.15
N VAL A 27 -3.63 -4.50 -3.95
CA VAL A 27 -4.66 -5.55 -3.92
C VAL A 27 -5.61 -5.39 -2.74
N VAL A 28 -5.07 -5.16 -1.53
CA VAL A 28 -5.90 -4.97 -0.31
C VAL A 28 -6.76 -3.73 -0.42
N THR A 29 -6.17 -2.62 -0.89
CA THR A 29 -6.86 -1.35 -1.07
C THR A 29 -7.94 -1.47 -2.15
N PHE A 30 -7.64 -2.17 -3.25
CA PHE A 30 -8.63 -2.48 -4.29
C PHE A 30 -9.79 -3.31 -3.76
N ALA A 31 -9.51 -4.39 -3.02
CA ALA A 31 -10.54 -5.24 -2.45
C ALA A 31 -11.44 -4.47 -1.47
N TRP A 32 -10.85 -3.63 -0.63
CA TRP A 32 -11.59 -2.75 0.28
C TRP A 32 -12.43 -1.73 -0.49
N ALA A 33 -11.83 -1.04 -1.47
CA ALA A 33 -12.49 -0.03 -2.27
C ALA A 33 -13.65 -0.62 -3.08
N LYS A 34 -13.46 -1.78 -3.72
CA LYS A 34 -14.52 -2.51 -4.44
C LYS A 34 -15.69 -2.86 -3.52
N GLY A 35 -15.41 -3.30 -2.29
CA GLY A 35 -16.44 -3.63 -1.30
C GLY A 35 -17.21 -2.42 -0.75
N LYS A 36 -16.65 -1.20 -0.86
CA LYS A 36 -17.28 0.04 -0.34
C LYS A 36 -17.90 0.92 -1.42
N LEU A 37 -17.25 1.01 -2.58
CA LEU A 37 -17.65 1.88 -3.69
C LEU A 37 -18.61 1.18 -4.66
N GLY A 38 -18.69 -0.16 -4.61
CA GLY A 38 -19.64 -0.96 -5.40
C GLY A 38 -19.26 -1.11 -6.88
N ASP A 39 -18.54 -0.15 -7.45
CA ASP A 39 -18.08 -0.17 -8.83
C ASP A 39 -16.56 -0.45 -8.95
N ALA A 40 -16.21 -1.33 -9.89
CA ALA A 40 -14.83 -1.77 -10.11
C ALA A 40 -13.96 -0.65 -10.71
N TYR A 41 -14.50 0.18 -11.61
CA TYR A 41 -13.74 1.27 -12.23
C TYR A 41 -13.40 2.35 -11.21
N THR A 42 -14.35 2.69 -10.36
CA THR A 42 -14.16 3.65 -9.26
C THR A 42 -13.11 3.13 -8.25
N ALA A 43 -13.12 1.84 -7.95
CA ALA A 43 -12.10 1.22 -7.09
C ALA A 43 -10.69 1.24 -7.73
N ILE A 44 -10.57 1.00 -9.03
CA ILE A 44 -9.29 1.11 -9.76
C ILE A 44 -8.79 2.56 -9.71
N ALA A 45 -9.66 3.53 -10.01
CA ALA A 45 -9.31 4.95 -9.95
C ALA A 45 -8.82 5.36 -8.56
N PHE A 46 -9.50 4.90 -7.50
CA PHE A 46 -9.08 5.14 -6.12
C PHE A 46 -7.69 4.56 -5.82
N VAL A 47 -7.40 3.34 -6.26
CA VAL A 47 -6.10 2.69 -6.07
C VAL A 47 -4.99 3.41 -6.83
N LEU A 48 -5.25 3.88 -8.04
CA LEU A 48 -4.28 4.65 -8.83
C LEU A 48 -3.95 5.99 -8.17
N ILE A 49 -4.95 6.71 -7.66
CA ILE A 49 -4.75 7.96 -6.92
C ILE A 49 -3.93 7.71 -5.66
N LEU A 50 -4.22 6.64 -4.92
CA LEU A 50 -3.42 6.24 -3.76
C LEU A 50 -1.99 5.87 -4.13
N GLY A 51 -1.77 5.18 -5.24
CA GLY A 51 -0.43 4.89 -5.77
C GLY A 51 0.37 6.16 -6.07
N LEU A 52 -0.26 7.16 -6.68
CA LEU A 52 0.36 8.47 -6.95
C LEU A 52 0.74 9.22 -5.66
N VAL A 53 -0.13 9.16 -4.65
CA VAL A 53 0.14 9.74 -3.32
C VAL A 53 1.31 9.01 -2.66
N PHE A 54 1.37 7.69 -2.74
CA PHE A 54 2.46 6.88 -2.18
C PHE A 54 3.81 7.10 -2.88
N ILE A 55 3.81 7.38 -4.18
CA ILE A 55 5.04 7.77 -4.91
C ILE A 55 5.52 9.14 -4.43
N SER A 56 4.60 10.08 -4.20
CA SER A 56 4.94 11.44 -3.74
C SER A 56 5.34 11.48 -2.26
N HIS A 57 4.81 10.55 -1.46
CA HIS A 57 4.95 10.52 0.00
C HIS A 57 5.11 9.08 0.49
N THR A 58 6.31 8.54 0.32
CA THR A 58 6.66 7.15 0.65
C THR A 58 6.48 6.84 2.14
N GLU A 59 6.58 7.85 3.01
CA GLU A 59 6.31 7.76 4.44
C GLU A 59 4.88 7.26 4.76
N PHE A 60 3.87 7.61 3.96
CA PHE A 60 2.49 7.18 4.22
C PHE A 60 2.28 5.69 3.98
N VAL A 61 3.10 5.06 3.12
CA VAL A 61 3.04 3.60 2.89
C VAL A 61 3.31 2.87 4.19
N TRP A 62 4.35 3.27 4.93
CA TRP A 62 4.70 2.67 6.20
C TRP A 62 3.67 2.91 7.29
N VAL A 63 3.04 4.09 7.30
CA VAL A 63 1.94 4.39 8.24
C VAL A 63 0.74 3.48 7.95
N VAL A 64 0.34 3.33 6.69
CA VAL A 64 -0.80 2.48 6.30
C VAL A 64 -0.52 1.01 6.59
N VAL A 65 0.68 0.51 6.27
CA VAL A 65 1.10 -0.87 6.58
C VAL A 65 1.16 -1.08 8.09
N GLY A 66 1.72 -0.14 8.85
CA GLY A 66 1.82 -0.22 10.31
C GLY A 66 0.45 -0.27 10.99
N VAL A 67 -0.47 0.60 10.58
CA VAL A 67 -1.87 0.59 11.06
C VAL A 67 -2.57 -0.72 10.68
N TRP A 68 -2.34 -1.23 9.47
CA TRP A 68 -2.91 -2.49 9.03
C TRP A 68 -2.40 -3.68 9.85
N LEU A 69 -1.09 -3.76 10.10
CA LEU A 69 -0.47 -4.78 10.96
C LEU A 69 -1.00 -4.71 12.40
N LEU A 70 -1.11 -3.51 12.98
CA LEU A 70 -1.69 -3.33 14.31
C LEU A 70 -3.16 -3.76 14.37
N LYS A 71 -3.94 -3.49 13.32
CA LYS A 71 -5.33 -3.94 13.26
C LYS A 71 -5.45 -5.45 13.15
N GLU A 72 -4.68 -6.10 12.27
CA GLU A 72 -4.78 -7.55 12.02
C GLU A 72 -4.12 -8.40 13.11
N TYR A 73 -2.97 -7.95 13.63
CA TYR A 73 -2.18 -8.72 14.59
C TYR A 73 -2.25 -8.14 16.00
N GLY A 74 -2.35 -6.83 16.18
CA GLY A 74 -2.50 -6.22 17.50
C GLY A 74 -3.79 -6.67 18.20
N LEU A 75 -4.92 -6.68 17.49
CA LEU A 75 -6.18 -7.20 18.06
C LEU A 75 -6.15 -8.70 18.38
N LYS A 76 -5.24 -9.48 17.77
CA LYS A 76 -5.04 -10.90 18.08
C LYS A 76 -4.10 -11.11 19.28
N MET A 77 -3.11 -10.23 19.46
CA MET A 77 -2.17 -10.30 20.59
C MET A 77 -2.71 -9.69 21.89
N PHE A 78 -3.60 -8.70 21.83
CA PHE A 78 -4.20 -8.06 23.00
C PHE A 78 -5.56 -8.66 23.42
N LYS A 79 -5.99 -9.76 22.78
CA LYS A 79 -6.99 -10.67 23.35
C LYS A 79 -6.28 -11.66 24.28
N VAL A 80 -5.85 -11.16 25.43
CA VAL A 80 -5.50 -11.94 26.62
C VAL A 80 -6.38 -11.43 27.75
#